data_AF-A0A2E8H6Q5-F1
#
_entry.id   AF-A0A2E8H6Q5-F1
#
_cell.length_a   1.000
_cell.length_b   1.000
_cell.length_c   1.000
_cell.angle_alpha   90.00
_cell.angle_beta   90.00
_cell.angle_gamma   90.00
#
_symmetry.space_group_name_H-M   'P 1'
#
loop_
_entity.id
_entity.type
_entity.pdbx_description
1 polymer ?
#
loop_
_entity_poly.entity_id
_entity_poly.type
_entity_poly.pdbx_seq_one_letter_code
_entity_poly.pdbx_strand_id
1 'polypeptide(L)'
;MKFVRKSPEAIFLALVCIHSVVPGRSGAAGDGVTAPHVFARVALLREKIEMIRFEMGRPRSVQSDLAVSNVVPREVYSQALALFLKADRLCFEQTRGHASAPEIPDEVIRPAHVLAVVDASLARLDLVGTSIGMVDRAVEPTRDDSRTPTDVFRSIIQANRQLNLMLDNQVSHSDVFQQVTLAISYTSRLLARFPGGTRIPASDDYERGKRPADVHRRLVGCFEVIQRIAELVGLKTLELRSLDATEHGIIPSDVYYIASLLVSDLAYLHSHVLDADPPVEMYYPGRKFPSHVYQRAGLLKKQLAELLRHVEQAPERLLGEE
;
A
#
# COMPACT_ATOMS: atom_id res chain seq x y z
N MET A 1 -2.86 -5.39 55.13
CA MET A 1 -2.86 -6.48 54.12
C MET A 1 -2.79 -5.86 52.73
N LYS A 2 -1.71 -6.08 51.99
CA LYS A 2 -1.52 -5.57 50.61
C LYS A 2 -2.17 -6.54 49.63
N PHE A 3 -3.16 -6.08 48.86
CA PHE A 3 -3.74 -6.86 47.76
C PHE A 3 -2.84 -6.74 46.53
N VAL A 4 -2.13 -7.83 46.22
CA VAL A 4 -1.41 -8.01 44.96
C VAL A 4 -2.43 -8.36 43.88
N ARG A 5 -2.60 -7.48 42.88
CA ARG A 5 -3.36 -7.79 41.67
C ARG A 5 -2.51 -8.70 40.78
N LYS A 6 -2.92 -9.95 40.61
CA LYS A 6 -2.43 -10.83 39.54
C LYS A 6 -3.02 -10.37 38.21
N SER A 7 -2.17 -10.21 37.21
CA SER A 7 -2.53 -10.02 35.80
C SER A 7 -3.19 -11.28 35.23
N PRO A 8 -4.20 -11.17 34.35
CA PRO A 8 -4.75 -12.33 33.66
C PRO A 8 -3.80 -12.76 32.53
N GLU A 9 -3.35 -14.00 32.59
CA GLU A 9 -2.68 -14.69 31.49
C GLU A 9 -3.64 -14.84 30.31
N ALA A 10 -3.21 -14.39 29.14
CA ALA A 10 -3.95 -14.51 27.90
C ALA A 10 -3.97 -15.98 27.43
N ILE A 11 -5.17 -16.51 27.25
CA ILE A 11 -5.42 -17.84 26.67
C ILE A 11 -5.10 -17.76 25.17
N PHE A 12 -3.98 -18.36 24.78
CA PHE A 12 -3.62 -18.61 23.37
C PHE A 12 -4.46 -19.77 22.84
N LEU A 13 -5.41 -19.50 21.94
CA LEU A 13 -6.10 -20.52 21.19
C LEU A 13 -5.19 -20.95 20.02
N ALA A 14 -4.57 -22.11 20.14
CA ALA A 14 -3.74 -22.70 19.08
C ALA A 14 -4.63 -23.23 17.95
N LEU A 15 -4.72 -22.46 16.86
CA LEU A 15 -5.22 -22.96 15.57
C LEU A 15 -4.07 -23.72 14.90
N VAL A 16 -4.25 -25.02 14.67
CA VAL A 16 -3.31 -25.85 13.92
C VAL A 16 -3.38 -25.44 12.44
N CYS A 17 -2.57 -24.47 12.05
CA CYS A 17 -2.27 -24.20 10.65
C CYS A 17 -1.30 -25.27 10.15
N ILE A 18 -1.73 -26.12 9.22
CA ILE A 18 -0.83 -26.97 8.44
C ILE A 18 0.03 -26.01 7.61
N HIS A 19 1.21 -25.67 8.11
CA HIS A 19 2.20 -24.90 7.37
C HIS A 19 2.80 -25.83 6.33
N SER A 20 2.31 -25.75 5.10
CA SER A 20 3.11 -26.19 3.96
C SER A 20 4.33 -25.27 3.92
N VAL A 21 5.45 -25.74 4.47
CA VAL A 21 6.76 -25.11 4.32
C VAL A 21 7.08 -25.18 2.83
N VAL A 22 6.78 -24.10 2.10
CA VAL A 22 7.41 -23.87 0.81
C VAL A 22 8.90 -23.70 1.13
N PRO A 23 9.80 -24.57 0.62
CA PRO A 23 11.22 -24.39 0.83
C PRO A 23 11.61 -23.04 0.23
N GLY A 24 11.72 -22.04 1.10
CA GLY A 24 12.26 -20.74 0.76
C GLY A 24 13.66 -21.00 0.23
N ARG A 25 13.88 -20.71 -1.04
CA ARG A 25 15.22 -20.47 -1.55
C ARG A 25 15.75 -19.24 -0.82
N SER A 26 16.31 -19.42 0.37
CA SER A 26 17.26 -18.49 0.99
C SER A 26 18.56 -18.55 0.19
N GLY A 27 18.49 -18.23 -1.10
CA GLY A 27 19.65 -17.82 -1.86
C GLY A 27 19.91 -16.38 -1.46
N ALA A 28 21.16 -16.09 -1.08
CA ALA A 28 21.66 -14.74 -0.83
C ALA A 28 20.92 -13.72 -1.69
N ALA A 29 20.25 -12.73 -1.06
CA ALA A 29 19.57 -11.65 -1.74
C ALA A 29 20.56 -11.04 -2.75
N GLY A 30 20.40 -11.45 -4.01
CA GLY A 30 21.47 -11.31 -4.99
C GLY A 30 21.60 -9.86 -5.38
N ASP A 31 22.81 -9.30 -5.22
CA ASP A 31 23.19 -7.97 -5.72
C ASP A 31 22.96 -7.78 -7.25
N GLY A 32 22.49 -8.82 -7.96
CA GLY A 32 22.13 -8.78 -9.38
C GLY A 32 20.65 -8.56 -9.71
N VAL A 33 19.73 -8.49 -8.74
CA VAL A 33 18.30 -8.26 -9.05
C VAL A 33 18.06 -6.78 -9.35
N THR A 34 17.56 -6.51 -10.54
CA THR A 34 17.27 -5.15 -11.07
C THR A 34 15.81 -5.01 -11.48
N ALA A 35 15.37 -3.79 -11.80
CA ALA A 35 13.99 -3.52 -12.25
C ALA A 35 13.54 -4.38 -13.45
N PRO A 36 14.37 -4.64 -14.48
CA PRO A 36 14.04 -5.59 -15.54
C PRO A 36 13.65 -7.00 -15.08
N HIS A 37 14.32 -7.53 -14.05
CA HIS A 37 13.98 -8.85 -13.50
C HIS A 37 12.59 -8.82 -12.84
N VAL A 38 12.33 -7.79 -12.04
CA VAL A 38 11.02 -7.62 -11.38
C VAL A 38 9.94 -7.40 -12.44
N PHE A 39 10.21 -6.64 -13.50
CA PHE A 39 9.25 -6.40 -14.57
C PHE A 39 8.85 -7.69 -15.29
N ALA A 40 9.81 -8.52 -15.69
CA ALA A 40 9.54 -9.82 -16.32
C ALA A 40 8.68 -10.71 -15.40
N ARG A 41 8.98 -10.71 -14.10
CA ARG A 41 8.21 -11.47 -13.11
C ARG A 41 6.79 -10.96 -12.92
N VAL A 42 6.59 -9.65 -12.88
CA VAL A 42 5.26 -9.04 -12.82
C VAL A 42 4.48 -9.32 -14.11
N ALA A 43 5.14 -9.37 -15.27
CA ALA A 43 4.49 -9.74 -16.52
C ALA A 43 3.98 -11.20 -16.52
N LEU A 44 4.77 -12.15 -16.01
CA LEU A 44 4.30 -13.52 -15.75
C LEU A 44 3.09 -13.54 -14.81
N LEU A 45 3.16 -12.80 -13.70
CA LEU A 45 2.06 -12.69 -12.74
C LEU A 45 0.79 -12.14 -13.41
N ARG A 46 0.91 -11.14 -14.29
CA ARG A 46 -0.23 -10.57 -15.03
C ARG A 46 -0.83 -11.56 -16.02
N GLU A 47 -0.03 -12.36 -16.70
CA GLU A 47 -0.51 -13.42 -17.57
C GLU A 47 -1.31 -14.46 -16.76
N LYS A 48 -0.77 -14.89 -15.61
CA LYS A 48 -1.47 -15.81 -14.71
C LYS A 48 -2.78 -15.22 -14.18
N ILE A 49 -2.80 -13.94 -13.80
CA ILE A 49 -4.04 -13.23 -13.42
C ILE A 49 -5.04 -13.28 -14.56
N GLU A 50 -4.63 -13.01 -15.80
CA GLU A 50 -5.51 -12.98 -16.96
C GLU A 50 -6.11 -14.37 -17.27
N MET A 51 -5.32 -15.43 -17.14
CA MET A 51 -5.80 -16.81 -17.26
C MET A 51 -6.86 -17.13 -16.20
N ILE A 52 -6.54 -16.88 -14.92
CA ILE A 52 -7.49 -17.11 -13.81
C ILE A 52 -8.76 -16.27 -14.00
N ARG A 53 -8.62 -15.00 -14.39
CA ARG A 53 -9.74 -14.09 -14.67
C ARG A 53 -10.67 -14.68 -15.74
N PHE A 54 -10.09 -15.20 -16.83
CA PHE A 54 -10.87 -15.81 -17.91
C PHE A 54 -11.65 -17.02 -17.41
N GLU A 55 -11.01 -17.96 -16.72
CA GLU A 55 -11.65 -19.16 -16.17
C GLU A 55 -12.76 -18.81 -15.16
N MET A 56 -12.55 -17.79 -14.33
CA MET A 56 -13.56 -17.31 -13.37
C MET A 56 -14.69 -16.47 -14.01
N GLY A 57 -14.61 -16.15 -15.31
CA GLY A 57 -15.59 -15.29 -15.98
C GLY A 57 -15.63 -13.84 -15.46
N ARG A 58 -14.52 -13.35 -14.89
CA ARG A 58 -14.45 -12.01 -14.29
C ARG A 58 -14.19 -10.93 -15.36
N PRO A 59 -14.69 -9.69 -15.20
CA PRO A 59 -14.48 -8.62 -16.17
C PRO A 59 -13.00 -8.18 -16.23
N ARG A 60 -12.59 -7.64 -17.38
CA ARG A 60 -11.27 -7.03 -17.56
C ARG A 60 -11.29 -5.59 -17.05
N SER A 61 -10.23 -5.17 -16.37
CA SER A 61 -10.01 -3.77 -16.01
C SER A 61 -9.86 -2.91 -17.27
N VAL A 62 -10.61 -1.81 -17.33
CA VAL A 62 -10.52 -0.80 -18.41
C VAL A 62 -9.85 0.49 -17.93
N GLN A 63 -9.25 0.49 -16.75
CA GLN A 63 -8.67 1.70 -16.16
C GLN A 63 -7.33 2.05 -16.80
N SER A 64 -7.21 3.31 -17.23
CA SER A 64 -5.99 3.87 -17.80
C SER A 64 -4.82 3.85 -16.81
N ASP A 65 -3.60 3.83 -17.34
CA ASP A 65 -2.39 3.88 -16.54
C ASP A 65 -2.29 5.16 -15.70
N LEU A 66 -1.74 5.02 -14.49
CA LEU A 66 -1.45 6.15 -13.62
C LEU A 66 -0.24 6.93 -14.17
N ALA A 67 -0.39 8.25 -14.29
CA ALA A 67 0.67 9.14 -14.73
C ALA A 67 1.67 9.40 -13.59
N VAL A 68 2.59 8.46 -13.38
CA VAL A 68 3.68 8.56 -12.39
C VAL A 68 5.05 8.71 -13.04
N SER A 69 5.95 9.43 -12.38
CA SER A 69 7.38 9.53 -12.68
C SER A 69 8.22 9.36 -11.42
N ASN A 70 9.53 9.14 -11.60
CA ASN A 70 10.51 9.10 -10.50
C ASN A 70 10.20 8.09 -9.39
N VAL A 71 9.60 6.96 -9.76
CA VAL A 71 9.32 5.88 -8.81
C VAL A 71 10.62 5.24 -8.35
N VAL A 72 10.76 4.97 -7.05
CA VAL A 72 11.91 4.26 -6.48
C VAL A 72 11.46 2.90 -5.88
N PRO A 73 12.38 1.98 -5.53
CA PRO A 73 12.00 0.63 -5.14
C PRO A 73 11.03 0.53 -3.94
N ARG A 74 11.04 1.49 -3.01
CA ARG A 74 10.13 1.48 -1.85
C ARG A 74 8.67 1.62 -2.25
N GLU A 75 8.32 2.50 -3.20
CA GLU A 75 6.93 2.63 -3.64
C GLU A 75 6.50 1.40 -4.44
N VAL A 76 7.41 0.82 -5.23
CA VAL A 76 7.16 -0.46 -5.92
C VAL A 76 6.89 -1.57 -4.90
N TYR A 77 7.69 -1.66 -3.84
CA TYR A 77 7.51 -2.65 -2.77
C TYR A 77 6.17 -2.48 -2.05
N SER A 78 5.80 -1.25 -1.69
CA SER A 78 4.50 -0.96 -1.05
C SER A 78 3.32 -1.39 -1.92
N GLN A 79 3.37 -1.14 -3.23
CA GLN A 79 2.32 -1.61 -4.15
C GLN A 79 2.37 -3.12 -4.40
N ALA A 80 3.55 -3.74 -4.35
CA ALA A 80 3.70 -5.20 -4.39
C ALA A 80 3.09 -5.84 -3.13
N LEU A 81 3.23 -5.23 -1.95
CA LEU A 81 2.58 -5.73 -0.73
C LEU A 81 1.06 -5.64 -0.84
N ALA A 82 0.54 -4.54 -1.40
CA ALA A 82 -0.90 -4.42 -1.69
C ALA A 82 -1.38 -5.44 -2.74
N LEU A 83 -0.51 -5.87 -3.66
CA LEU A 83 -0.77 -6.95 -4.63
C LEU A 83 -0.85 -8.30 -3.92
N PHE A 84 0.14 -8.61 -3.08
CA PHE A 84 0.18 -9.82 -2.29
C PHE A 84 -1.09 -9.98 -1.43
N LEU A 85 -1.48 -8.94 -0.69
CA LEU A 85 -2.67 -9.00 0.16
C LEU A 85 -3.95 -9.29 -0.64
N LYS A 86 -4.08 -8.77 -1.87
CA LYS A 86 -5.21 -9.10 -2.76
C LYS A 86 -5.11 -10.53 -3.31
N ALA A 87 -3.92 -10.97 -3.69
CA ALA A 87 -3.70 -12.33 -4.17
C ALA A 87 -3.97 -13.36 -3.07
N ASP A 88 -3.54 -13.09 -1.83
CA ASP A 88 -3.83 -13.93 -0.67
C ASP A 88 -5.33 -13.96 -0.36
N ARG A 89 -6.00 -12.80 -0.39
CA ARG A 89 -7.45 -12.73 -0.20
C ARG A 89 -8.21 -13.52 -1.26
N LEU A 90 -7.84 -13.38 -2.54
CA LEU A 90 -8.43 -14.19 -3.61
C LEU A 90 -8.20 -15.68 -3.35
N CYS A 91 -6.99 -16.05 -2.93
CA CYS A 91 -6.66 -17.41 -2.56
C CYS A 91 -7.52 -17.93 -1.40
N PHE A 92 -7.76 -17.12 -0.38
CA PHE A 92 -8.67 -17.47 0.70
C PHE A 92 -10.12 -17.66 0.24
N GLU A 93 -10.62 -16.75 -0.60
CA GLU A 93 -12.00 -16.84 -1.13
C GLU A 93 -12.22 -18.14 -1.92
N GLN A 94 -11.20 -18.60 -2.66
CA GLN A 94 -11.29 -19.81 -3.49
C GLN A 94 -10.89 -21.11 -2.76
N THR A 95 -9.88 -21.06 -1.90
CA THR A 95 -9.23 -22.26 -1.33
C THR A 95 -9.28 -22.34 0.19
N ARG A 96 -9.71 -21.26 0.86
CA ARG A 96 -9.60 -21.07 2.32
C ARG A 96 -8.16 -21.05 2.86
N GLY A 97 -7.16 -21.03 1.98
CA GLY A 97 -5.76 -20.88 2.36
C GLY A 97 -5.39 -19.42 2.61
N HIS A 98 -4.48 -19.20 3.55
CA HIS A 98 -3.84 -17.91 3.82
C HIS A 98 -2.33 -18.06 3.89
N ALA A 99 -1.62 -16.97 3.66
CA ALA A 99 -0.19 -16.83 3.91
C ALA A 99 0.10 -15.50 4.61
N SER A 100 1.11 -15.53 5.49
CA SER A 100 1.67 -14.29 6.03
C SER A 100 2.36 -13.50 4.91
N ALA A 101 2.24 -12.18 4.98
CA ALA A 101 2.99 -11.31 4.09
C ALA A 101 4.50 -11.50 4.29
N PRO A 102 5.32 -11.33 3.23
CA PRO A 102 6.76 -11.24 3.40
C PRO A 102 7.11 -10.17 4.42
N GLU A 103 8.11 -10.45 5.25
CA GLU A 103 8.60 -9.51 6.25
C GLU A 103 9.12 -8.22 5.59
N ILE A 104 8.92 -7.10 6.28
CA ILE A 104 9.45 -5.81 5.85
C ILE A 104 10.94 -5.81 6.16
N PRO A 105 11.82 -5.58 5.17
CA PRO A 105 13.25 -5.48 5.41
C PRO A 105 13.57 -4.33 6.36
N ASP A 106 14.49 -4.55 7.30
CA ASP A 106 15.02 -3.51 8.18
C ASP A 106 15.97 -2.54 7.44
N GLU A 107 16.44 -2.94 6.26
CA GLU A 107 17.35 -2.16 5.41
C GLU A 107 16.63 -1.40 4.29
N VAL A 108 17.41 -0.65 3.52
CA VAL A 108 16.92 0.05 2.32
C VAL A 108 16.26 -0.95 1.37
N ILE A 109 15.01 -0.65 0.97
CA ILE A 109 14.26 -1.50 0.04
C ILE A 109 14.96 -1.55 -1.33
N ARG A 110 15.27 -2.77 -1.80
CA ARG A 110 15.92 -3.06 -3.08
C ARG A 110 14.96 -3.81 -4.03
N PRO A 111 15.25 -3.86 -5.35
CA PRO A 111 14.44 -4.65 -6.29
C PRO A 111 14.27 -6.13 -5.91
N ALA A 112 15.26 -6.74 -5.25
CA ALA A 112 15.17 -8.09 -4.72
C ALA A 112 14.00 -8.28 -3.74
N HIS A 113 13.75 -7.29 -2.88
CA HIS A 113 12.63 -7.32 -1.93
C HIS A 113 11.29 -7.24 -2.66
N VAL A 114 11.20 -6.43 -3.72
CA VAL A 114 10.01 -6.37 -4.56
C VAL A 114 9.76 -7.72 -5.25
N LEU A 115 10.82 -8.32 -5.81
CA LEU A 115 10.72 -9.63 -6.47
C LEU A 115 10.19 -10.70 -5.52
N ALA A 116 10.68 -10.75 -4.27
CA ALA A 116 10.21 -11.69 -3.26
C ALA A 116 8.71 -11.56 -2.97
N VAL A 117 8.18 -10.32 -2.93
CA VAL A 117 6.74 -10.09 -2.74
C VAL A 117 5.92 -10.50 -3.97
N VAL A 118 6.45 -10.25 -5.17
CA VAL A 118 5.82 -10.71 -6.42
C VAL A 118 5.79 -12.23 -6.50
N ASP A 119 6.87 -12.91 -6.09
CA ASP A 119 6.94 -14.38 -6.01
C ASP A 119 5.95 -14.95 -4.99
N ALA A 120 5.85 -14.34 -3.81
CA ALA A 120 4.85 -14.72 -2.82
C ALA A 120 3.43 -14.57 -3.38
N SER A 121 3.17 -13.51 -4.17
CA SER A 121 1.88 -13.29 -4.83
C SER A 121 1.60 -14.36 -5.89
N LEU A 122 2.58 -14.70 -6.72
CA LEU A 122 2.48 -15.79 -7.71
C LEU A 122 2.11 -17.11 -7.03
N ALA A 123 2.78 -17.47 -5.94
CA ALA A 123 2.49 -18.70 -5.20
C ALA A 123 1.02 -18.75 -4.71
N ARG A 124 0.42 -17.62 -4.34
CA ARG A 124 -1.02 -17.57 -3.99
C ARG A 124 -1.90 -17.83 -5.21
N LEU A 125 -1.54 -17.26 -6.36
CA LEU A 125 -2.26 -17.44 -7.61
C LEU A 125 -2.12 -18.86 -8.18
N ASP A 126 -1.00 -19.54 -7.94
CA ASP A 126 -0.80 -20.94 -8.31
C ASP A 126 -1.80 -21.86 -7.61
N LEU A 127 -2.04 -21.62 -6.32
CA LEU A 127 -3.04 -22.35 -5.53
C LEU A 127 -4.47 -22.08 -6.04
N VAL A 128 -4.78 -20.83 -6.38
CA VAL A 128 -6.06 -20.49 -7.01
C VAL A 128 -6.22 -21.22 -8.34
N GLY A 129 -5.23 -21.13 -9.24
CA GLY A 129 -5.24 -21.81 -10.53
C GLY A 129 -5.44 -23.33 -10.39
N THR A 130 -4.74 -23.95 -9.44
CA THR A 130 -4.89 -25.39 -9.14
C THR A 130 -6.31 -25.72 -8.68
N SER A 131 -6.88 -24.90 -7.79
CA SER A 131 -8.23 -25.13 -7.23
C SER A 131 -9.34 -25.07 -8.27
N ILE A 132 -9.19 -24.25 -9.31
CA ILE A 132 -10.17 -24.11 -10.40
C ILE A 132 -9.87 -25.04 -11.58
N GLY A 133 -8.87 -25.93 -11.47
CA GLY A 133 -8.51 -26.88 -12.54
C GLY A 133 -7.85 -26.23 -13.76
N MET A 134 -7.24 -25.06 -13.60
CA MET A 134 -6.56 -24.35 -14.69
C MET A 134 -5.26 -25.06 -15.05
N VAL A 135 -5.05 -25.30 -16.35
CA VAL A 135 -3.75 -25.75 -16.86
C VAL A 135 -2.84 -24.53 -17.02
N ASP A 136 -1.74 -24.50 -16.27
CA ASP A 136 -0.79 -23.39 -16.36
C ASP A 136 -0.04 -23.42 -17.69
N ARG A 137 -0.06 -22.27 -18.38
CA ARG A 137 0.58 -22.05 -19.68
C ARG A 137 1.33 -20.72 -19.70
N ALA A 138 1.36 -20.00 -18.58
CA ALA A 138 2.02 -18.71 -18.51
C ALA A 138 3.53 -18.91 -18.65
N VAL A 139 4.17 -18.09 -19.47
CA VAL A 139 5.61 -18.18 -19.74
C VAL A 139 6.24 -16.86 -19.37
N GLU A 140 7.27 -16.90 -18.54
CA GLU A 140 7.98 -15.69 -18.14
C GLU A 140 8.63 -15.06 -19.38
N PRO A 141 8.29 -13.80 -19.72
CA PRO A 141 8.87 -13.15 -20.89
C PRO A 141 10.37 -12.93 -20.70
N THR A 142 11.09 -12.85 -21.81
CA THR A 142 12.52 -12.50 -21.79
C THR A 142 12.72 -11.13 -21.13
N ARG A 143 13.77 -11.03 -20.32
CA ARG A 143 14.15 -9.80 -19.64
C ARG A 143 14.42 -8.67 -20.64
N ASP A 144 13.79 -7.53 -20.42
CA ASP A 144 13.97 -6.31 -21.20
C ASP A 144 14.76 -5.30 -20.35
N ASP A 145 16.04 -5.11 -20.68
CA ASP A 145 16.97 -4.29 -19.90
C ASP A 145 16.64 -2.79 -19.93
N SER A 146 15.70 -2.34 -20.77
CA SER A 146 15.24 -0.95 -20.81
C SER A 146 14.21 -0.62 -19.71
N ARG A 147 13.71 -1.62 -18.97
CA ARG A 147 12.63 -1.43 -18.00
C ARG A 147 13.09 -0.72 -16.74
N THR A 148 12.27 0.22 -16.30
CA THR A 148 12.52 1.08 -15.13
C THR A 148 11.65 0.69 -13.93
N PRO A 149 11.98 1.15 -12.70
CA PRO A 149 11.09 0.98 -11.54
C PRO A 149 9.68 1.56 -11.78
N THR A 150 9.58 2.63 -12.56
CA THR A 150 8.30 3.23 -12.97
C THR A 150 7.46 2.25 -13.80
N ASP A 151 8.07 1.49 -14.70
CA ASP A 151 7.37 0.48 -15.51
C ASP A 151 6.89 -0.68 -14.64
N VAL A 152 7.73 -1.14 -13.70
CA VAL A 152 7.36 -2.17 -12.72
C VAL A 152 6.16 -1.71 -11.91
N PHE A 153 6.21 -0.49 -11.37
CA PHE A 153 5.15 0.11 -10.58
C PHE A 153 3.82 0.16 -11.35
N ARG A 154 3.82 0.70 -12.57
CA ARG A 154 2.61 0.76 -13.41
C ARG A 154 2.05 -0.64 -13.68
N SER A 155 2.91 -1.62 -13.97
CA SER A 155 2.50 -3.00 -14.20
C SER A 155 1.87 -3.63 -12.94
N ILE A 156 2.42 -3.37 -11.76
CA ILE A 156 1.85 -3.82 -10.47
C ILE A 156 0.50 -3.15 -10.19
N ILE A 157 0.33 -1.85 -10.46
CA ILE A 157 -0.96 -1.16 -10.31
C ILE A 157 -2.03 -1.80 -11.20
N GLN A 158 -1.71 -2.12 -12.45
CA GLN A 158 -2.65 -2.78 -13.34
C GLN A 158 -3.01 -4.20 -12.87
N ALA A 159 -2.03 -4.98 -12.39
CA ALA A 159 -2.28 -6.28 -11.78
C ALA A 159 -3.21 -6.17 -10.55
N ASN A 160 -2.94 -5.20 -9.68
CA ASN A 160 -3.73 -4.89 -8.49
C ASN A 160 -5.20 -4.57 -8.83
N ARG A 161 -5.43 -3.75 -9.86
CA ARG A 161 -6.77 -3.40 -10.36
C ARG A 161 -7.52 -4.62 -10.85
N GLN A 162 -6.85 -5.46 -11.64
CA GLN A 162 -7.45 -6.68 -12.17
C GLN A 162 -7.79 -7.67 -11.04
N LEU A 163 -6.90 -7.88 -10.08
CA LEU A 163 -7.19 -8.72 -8.91
C LEU A 163 -8.38 -8.19 -8.11
N ASN A 164 -8.46 -6.87 -7.91
CA ASN A 164 -9.59 -6.28 -7.20
C ASN A 164 -10.94 -6.62 -7.86
N LEU A 165 -11.01 -6.69 -9.19
CA LEU A 165 -12.23 -7.09 -9.91
C LEU A 165 -12.57 -8.58 -9.79
N MET A 166 -11.59 -9.41 -9.40
CA MET A 166 -11.76 -10.85 -9.25
C MET A 166 -12.21 -11.27 -7.85
N LEU A 167 -12.06 -10.38 -6.86
CA LEU A 167 -12.50 -10.58 -5.48
C LEU A 167 -14.02 -10.54 -5.37
N ASP A 168 -14.58 -11.37 -4.50
CA ASP A 168 -16.00 -11.30 -4.12
C ASP A 168 -16.29 -10.03 -3.33
N ASN A 169 -15.34 -9.66 -2.46
CA ASN A 169 -15.39 -8.44 -1.67
C ASN A 169 -14.28 -7.50 -2.12
N GLN A 170 -14.60 -6.65 -3.09
CA GLN A 170 -13.68 -5.64 -3.60
C GLN A 170 -13.31 -4.61 -2.53
N VAL A 171 -12.23 -3.86 -2.78
CA VAL A 171 -11.82 -2.71 -1.96
C VAL A 171 -13.00 -1.77 -1.74
N SER A 172 -13.32 -1.56 -0.48
CA SER A 172 -14.44 -0.78 0.00
C SER A 172 -13.98 0.59 0.52
N HIS A 173 -14.95 1.47 0.76
CA HIS A 173 -14.68 2.76 1.41
C HIS A 173 -14.13 2.60 2.83
N SER A 174 -14.41 1.48 3.50
CA SER A 174 -13.87 1.19 4.82
C SER A 174 -12.37 0.93 4.78
N ASP A 175 -11.89 0.24 3.74
CA ASP A 175 -10.46 -0.01 3.53
C ASP A 175 -9.73 1.30 3.24
N VAL A 176 -10.31 2.16 2.39
CA VAL A 176 -9.76 3.50 2.14
C VAL A 176 -9.74 4.34 3.42
N PHE A 177 -10.83 4.31 4.20
CA PHE A 177 -10.90 5.02 5.48
C PHE A 177 -9.79 4.58 6.43
N GLN A 178 -9.52 3.27 6.51
CA GLN A 178 -8.46 2.71 7.34
C GLN A 178 -7.09 3.21 6.89
N GLN A 179 -6.78 3.20 5.60
CA GLN A 179 -5.52 3.73 5.05
C GLN A 179 -5.33 5.23 5.34
N VAL A 180 -6.36 6.05 5.10
CA VAL A 180 -6.29 7.50 5.41
C VAL A 180 -6.11 7.73 6.92
N THR A 181 -6.70 6.87 7.75
CA THR A 181 -6.57 6.95 9.21
C THR A 181 -5.18 6.54 9.68
N LEU A 182 -4.55 5.55 9.04
CA LEU A 182 -3.15 5.21 9.26
C LEU A 182 -2.21 6.36 8.85
N ALA A 183 -2.45 6.98 7.70
CA ALA A 183 -1.71 8.17 7.26
C ALA A 183 -1.79 9.31 8.30
N ILE A 184 -2.99 9.59 8.83
CA ILE A 184 -3.19 10.54 9.93
C ILE A 184 -2.35 10.17 11.16
N SER A 185 -2.27 8.89 11.50
CA SER A 185 -1.45 8.45 12.63
C SER A 185 0.04 8.74 12.39
N TYR A 186 0.58 8.44 11.21
CA TYR A 186 1.96 8.79 10.87
C TYR A 186 2.18 10.31 10.93
N THR A 187 1.32 11.10 10.30
CA THR A 187 1.43 12.56 10.35
C THR A 187 1.38 13.10 11.78
N SER A 188 0.55 12.50 12.65
CA SER A 188 0.47 12.88 14.07
C SER A 188 1.77 12.59 14.83
N ARG A 189 2.47 11.50 14.49
CA ARG A 189 3.80 11.18 15.05
C ARG A 189 4.87 12.15 14.57
N LEU A 190 4.88 12.47 13.28
CA LEU A 190 5.77 13.48 12.70
C LEU A 190 5.56 14.86 13.36
N LEU A 191 4.30 15.29 13.52
CA LEU A 191 3.93 16.55 14.19
C LEU A 191 4.38 16.60 15.66
N ALA A 192 4.44 15.47 16.36
CA ALA A 192 4.84 15.42 17.76
C ALA A 192 6.30 15.87 17.99
N ARG A 193 7.11 15.99 16.94
CA ARG A 193 8.48 16.53 16.98
C ARG A 193 8.55 18.05 17.15
N PHE A 194 7.45 18.75 16.86
CA PHE A 194 7.40 20.21 16.90
C PHE A 194 6.65 20.71 18.14
N PRO A 195 7.25 21.58 18.97
CA PRO A 195 6.58 22.23 20.09
C PRO A 195 5.38 23.04 19.59
N GLY A 196 4.23 22.85 20.25
CA GLY A 196 2.99 23.50 19.85
C GLY A 196 2.30 22.87 18.63
N GLY A 197 2.86 21.79 18.06
CA GLY A 197 2.23 21.05 16.97
C GLY A 197 0.87 20.50 17.41
N THR A 198 -0.20 20.96 16.76
CA THR A 198 -1.55 20.46 17.04
C THR A 198 -1.68 19.04 16.49
N ARG A 199 -1.53 18.04 17.37
CA ARG A 199 -1.55 16.62 16.97
C ARG A 199 -2.82 16.25 16.21
N ILE A 200 -4.01 16.70 16.64
CA ILE A 200 -5.28 16.39 15.95
C ILE A 200 -6.08 17.69 15.84
N PRO A 201 -6.17 18.30 14.65
CA PRO A 201 -7.00 19.48 14.44
C PRO A 201 -8.49 19.13 14.48
N ALA A 202 -9.34 20.15 14.62
CA ALA A 202 -10.79 19.98 14.51
C ALA A 202 -11.15 19.43 13.12
N SER A 203 -12.01 18.40 13.10
CA SER A 203 -12.52 17.83 11.85
C SER A 203 -13.39 18.84 11.11
N ASP A 204 -13.37 18.79 9.78
CA ASP A 204 -14.33 19.53 8.97
C ASP A 204 -15.76 19.05 9.23
N ASP A 205 -16.73 19.90 8.92
CA ASP A 205 -18.14 19.51 8.91
C ASP A 205 -18.37 18.33 7.96
N TYR A 206 -19.31 17.47 8.34
CA TYR A 206 -19.63 16.30 7.54
C TYR A 206 -20.39 16.68 6.26
N GLU A 207 -19.73 16.55 5.11
CA GLU A 207 -20.32 16.83 3.81
C GLU A 207 -20.94 15.57 3.17
N ARG A 208 -22.26 15.57 2.99
CA ARG A 208 -23.01 14.49 2.33
C ARG A 208 -22.79 14.46 0.81
N GLY A 209 -23.06 13.32 0.19
CA GLY A 209 -23.11 13.18 -1.27
C GLY A 209 -21.75 13.16 -1.98
N LYS A 210 -20.65 13.00 -1.25
CA LYS A 210 -19.31 12.89 -1.85
C LYS A 210 -19.16 11.59 -2.60
N ARG A 211 -18.38 11.62 -3.68
CA ARG A 211 -18.08 10.49 -4.55
C ARG A 211 -16.60 10.08 -4.42
N PRO A 212 -16.19 8.88 -4.86
CA PRO A 212 -14.78 8.48 -4.86
C PRO A 212 -13.87 9.48 -5.58
N ALA A 213 -14.34 10.11 -6.67
CA ALA A 213 -13.60 11.16 -7.37
C ALA A 213 -13.26 12.38 -6.48
N ASP A 214 -14.16 12.78 -5.57
CA ASP A 214 -13.91 13.88 -4.66
C ASP A 214 -12.85 13.52 -3.62
N VAL A 215 -12.91 12.28 -3.11
CA VAL A 215 -11.91 11.75 -2.18
C VAL A 215 -10.55 11.66 -2.86
N HIS A 216 -10.50 11.11 -4.08
CA HIS A 216 -9.28 11.01 -4.88
C HIS A 216 -8.62 12.38 -5.07
N ARG A 217 -9.37 13.38 -5.56
CA ARG A 217 -8.85 14.75 -5.75
C ARG A 217 -8.28 15.32 -4.45
N ARG A 218 -8.95 15.08 -3.32
CA ARG A 218 -8.47 15.56 -2.01
C ARG A 218 -7.19 14.84 -1.57
N LEU A 219 -7.07 13.54 -1.80
CA LEU A 219 -5.86 12.76 -1.48
C LEU A 219 -4.68 13.10 -2.39
N VAL A 220 -4.90 13.41 -3.67
CA VAL A 220 -3.85 13.96 -4.56
C VAL A 220 -3.31 15.27 -3.98
N GLY A 221 -4.18 16.17 -3.51
CA GLY A 221 -3.74 17.38 -2.84
C GLY A 221 -3.03 17.15 -1.50
N CYS A 222 -3.23 16.00 -0.82
CA CYS A 222 -2.42 15.60 0.32
C CYS A 222 -1.03 15.13 -0.12
N PHE A 223 -0.95 14.42 -1.24
CA PHE A 223 0.28 13.89 -1.81
C PHE A 223 1.23 15.03 -2.18
N GLU A 224 0.72 16.07 -2.85
CA GLU A 224 1.47 17.29 -3.19
C GLU A 224 2.11 17.94 -1.95
N VAL A 225 1.40 17.98 -0.82
CA VAL A 225 1.94 18.52 0.43
C VAL A 225 3.05 17.64 1.00
N ILE A 226 2.92 16.32 0.93
CA ILE A 226 3.97 15.38 1.37
C ILE A 226 5.22 15.50 0.51
N GLN A 227 5.07 15.61 -0.81
CA GLN A 227 6.19 15.83 -1.71
C GLN A 227 6.94 17.11 -1.34
N ARG A 228 6.21 18.20 -1.06
CA ARG A 228 6.81 19.45 -0.63
C ARG A 228 7.57 19.32 0.69
N ILE A 229 7.01 18.60 1.66
CA ILE A 229 7.69 18.31 2.93
C ILE A 229 8.98 17.53 2.67
N ALA A 230 8.92 16.48 1.86
CA ALA A 230 10.07 15.65 1.54
C ALA A 230 11.18 16.43 0.84
N GLU A 231 10.83 17.30 -0.12
CA GLU A 231 11.77 18.21 -0.78
C GLU A 231 12.51 19.11 0.23
N LEU A 232 11.79 19.71 1.17
CA LEU A 232 12.37 20.60 2.19
C LEU A 232 13.37 19.88 3.10
N VAL A 233 13.21 18.59 3.32
CA VAL A 233 14.13 17.76 4.12
C VAL A 233 15.11 16.93 3.26
N GLY A 234 15.22 17.24 1.97
CA GLY A 234 16.20 16.62 1.07
C GLY A 234 15.90 15.17 0.68
N LEU A 235 14.67 14.69 0.90
CA LEU A 235 14.25 13.34 0.58
C LEU A 235 13.59 13.29 -0.81
N LYS A 236 13.99 12.30 -1.61
CA LYS A 236 13.34 12.03 -2.91
C LYS A 236 12.01 11.32 -2.68
N THR A 237 10.96 11.69 -3.41
CA THR A 237 9.65 11.03 -3.41
C THR A 237 9.17 10.76 -4.84
N LEU A 238 8.18 9.86 -4.98
CA LEU A 238 7.50 9.61 -6.24
C LEU A 238 6.81 10.88 -6.74
N GLU A 239 6.79 11.08 -8.06
CA GLU A 239 6.01 12.15 -8.68
C GLU A 239 4.67 11.63 -9.21
N LEU A 240 3.59 12.15 -8.66
CA LEU A 240 2.24 11.89 -9.15
C LEU A 240 1.78 13.09 -9.98
N ARG A 241 1.60 12.90 -11.28
CA ARG A 241 0.96 13.92 -12.11
C ARG A 241 -0.54 13.83 -11.92
N SER A 242 -1.18 14.97 -11.69
CA SER A 242 -2.64 15.05 -11.60
C SER A 242 -3.24 14.40 -12.84
N LEU A 243 -3.98 13.30 -12.63
CA LEU A 243 -4.77 12.72 -13.70
C LEU A 243 -5.96 13.65 -13.93
N ASP A 244 -6.13 14.12 -15.17
CA ASP A 244 -7.43 14.58 -15.63
C ASP A 244 -8.38 13.39 -15.49
N ALA A 245 -9.26 13.45 -14.49
CA ALA A 245 -10.12 12.35 -14.06
C ALA A 245 -11.28 12.08 -15.04
N THR A 246 -11.05 12.21 -16.35
CA THR A 246 -12.07 12.69 -17.27
C THR A 246 -12.76 11.65 -18.13
N GLU A 247 -12.42 10.36 -18.10
CA GLU A 247 -13.12 9.39 -18.98
C GLU A 247 -13.75 8.17 -18.29
N HIS A 248 -13.13 7.55 -17.28
CA HIS A 248 -13.55 6.19 -16.85
C HIS A 248 -14.15 6.06 -15.45
N GLY A 249 -14.40 7.18 -14.75
CA GLY A 249 -15.00 7.18 -13.42
C GLY A 249 -14.08 6.60 -12.33
N ILE A 250 -13.71 7.43 -11.36
CA ILE A 250 -12.90 6.99 -10.20
C ILE A 250 -13.72 6.02 -9.33
N ILE A 251 -13.15 4.86 -9.02
CA ILE A 251 -13.75 3.85 -8.12
C ILE A 251 -12.99 3.79 -6.79
N PRO A 252 -13.53 3.14 -5.73
CA PRO A 252 -12.86 3.06 -4.43
C PRO A 252 -11.45 2.46 -4.49
N SER A 253 -11.19 1.52 -5.40
CA SER A 253 -9.86 0.95 -5.57
C SER A 253 -8.83 1.99 -6.02
N ASP A 254 -9.18 2.95 -6.87
CA ASP A 254 -8.26 4.05 -7.25
C ASP A 254 -7.93 4.92 -6.05
N VAL A 255 -8.94 5.25 -5.25
CA VAL A 255 -8.77 6.04 -4.02
C VAL A 255 -7.87 5.30 -3.02
N TYR A 256 -8.03 3.97 -2.91
CA TYR A 256 -7.17 3.14 -2.07
C TYR A 256 -5.70 3.18 -2.50
N TYR A 257 -5.41 3.16 -3.81
CA TYR A 257 -4.02 3.24 -4.29
C TYR A 257 -3.36 4.55 -3.90
N ILE A 258 -4.05 5.69 -4.07
CA ILE A 258 -3.49 6.98 -3.62
C ILE A 258 -3.33 6.98 -2.09
N ALA A 259 -4.30 6.45 -1.34
CA ALA A 259 -4.21 6.35 0.11
C ALA A 259 -3.01 5.48 0.57
N SER A 260 -2.74 4.36 -0.10
CA SER A 260 -1.60 3.50 0.25
C SER A 260 -0.26 4.14 -0.12
N LEU A 261 -0.19 4.95 -1.19
CA LEU A 261 1.00 5.76 -1.50
C LEU A 261 1.27 6.81 -0.42
N LEU A 262 0.23 7.52 0.03
CA LEU A 262 0.36 8.48 1.14
C LEU A 262 0.91 7.81 2.40
N VAL A 263 0.40 6.63 2.76
CA VAL A 263 0.90 5.85 3.90
C VAL A 263 2.36 5.45 3.68
N SER A 264 2.73 5.00 2.49
CA SER A 264 4.11 4.61 2.16
C SER A 264 5.09 5.77 2.35
N ASP A 265 4.76 6.95 1.82
CA ASP A 265 5.66 8.11 1.89
C ASP A 265 5.73 8.69 3.31
N LEU A 266 4.61 8.69 4.04
CA LEU A 266 4.60 9.09 5.44
C LEU A 266 5.35 8.10 6.34
N ALA A 267 5.25 6.80 6.07
CA ALA A 267 6.03 5.78 6.76
C ALA A 267 7.54 5.94 6.47
N TYR A 268 7.90 6.27 5.23
CA TYR A 268 9.28 6.56 4.85
C TYR A 268 9.81 7.83 5.54
N LEU A 269 9.03 8.92 5.58
CA LEU A 269 9.39 10.11 6.36
C LEU A 269 9.58 9.75 7.84
N HIS A 270 8.64 8.97 8.39
CA HIS A 270 8.69 8.53 9.79
C HIS A 270 9.90 7.66 10.11
N SER A 271 10.37 6.82 9.18
CA SER A 271 11.53 5.95 9.41
C SER A 271 12.84 6.72 9.55
N HIS A 272 12.89 8.00 9.16
CA HIS A 272 14.05 8.87 9.34
C HIS A 272 13.99 9.67 10.64
N VAL A 273 12.91 9.54 11.42
CA VAL A 273 12.77 10.22 12.70
C VAL A 273 13.37 9.35 13.80
N LEU A 274 14.40 9.85 14.47
CA LEU A 274 15.01 9.17 15.61
C LEU A 274 14.02 9.02 16.77
N ASP A 275 14.02 7.84 17.38
CA ASP A 275 13.19 7.46 18.53
C ASP A 275 11.68 7.72 18.34
N ALA A 276 11.19 7.57 17.11
CA ALA A 276 9.78 7.77 16.81
C ALA A 276 8.90 6.62 17.33
N ASP A 277 7.92 6.95 18.16
CA ASP A 277 6.87 6.00 18.53
C ASP A 277 6.17 5.44 17.30
N PRO A 278 5.84 4.14 17.26
CA PRO A 278 5.08 3.58 16.14
C PRO A 278 3.71 4.26 15.98
N PRO A 279 3.16 4.28 14.74
CA PRO A 279 1.79 4.69 14.52
C PRO A 279 0.82 3.79 15.30
N VAL A 280 -0.38 4.30 15.55
CA VAL A 280 -1.44 3.55 16.23
C VAL A 280 -1.95 2.45 15.30
N GLU A 281 -2.11 1.25 15.84
CA GLU A 281 -2.70 0.12 15.13
C GLU A 281 -4.15 0.42 14.74
N MET A 282 -4.51 0.07 13.52
CA MET A 282 -5.82 0.43 12.95
C MET A 282 -6.78 -0.76 12.96
N TYR A 283 -7.88 -0.63 13.70
CA TYR A 283 -8.99 -1.59 13.67
C TYR A 283 -9.95 -1.34 12.50
N TYR A 284 -10.67 -2.40 12.10
CA TYR A 284 -11.68 -2.30 11.06
C TYR A 284 -12.78 -1.29 11.46
N PRO A 285 -13.03 -0.24 10.67
CA PRO A 285 -13.84 0.90 11.12
C PRO A 285 -15.36 0.68 10.94
N GLY A 286 -15.79 -0.54 10.61
CA GLY A 286 -17.16 -0.83 10.19
C GLY A 286 -17.47 -0.28 8.80
N ARG A 287 -18.75 -0.27 8.42
CA ARG A 287 -19.20 0.25 7.12
C ARG A 287 -18.96 1.76 7.00
N LYS A 288 -18.24 2.18 5.96
CA LYS A 288 -18.03 3.60 5.61
C LYS A 288 -18.60 3.95 4.25
N PHE A 289 -18.71 5.26 4.01
CA PHE A 289 -19.21 5.86 2.78
C PHE A 289 -18.19 6.89 2.30
N PRO A 290 -18.18 7.28 1.01
CA PRO A 290 -17.19 8.23 0.50
C PRO A 290 -17.18 9.56 1.25
N SER A 291 -18.32 10.07 1.71
CA SER A 291 -18.38 11.26 2.59
C SER A 291 -17.56 11.14 3.88
N HIS A 292 -17.54 9.95 4.52
CA HIS A 292 -16.72 9.72 5.70
C HIS A 292 -15.22 9.77 5.37
N VAL A 293 -14.83 9.15 4.24
CA VAL A 293 -13.45 9.17 3.78
C VAL A 293 -13.02 10.58 3.39
N TYR A 294 -13.91 11.34 2.75
CA TYR A 294 -13.67 12.73 2.36
C TYR A 294 -13.40 13.63 3.58
N GLN A 295 -14.23 13.52 4.63
CA GLN A 295 -14.02 14.22 5.90
C GLN A 295 -12.68 13.81 6.53
N ARG A 296 -12.37 12.51 6.56
CA ARG A 296 -11.10 11.99 7.09
C ARG A 296 -9.89 12.51 6.31
N ALA A 297 -9.97 12.55 4.99
CA ALA A 297 -8.94 13.14 4.13
C ALA A 297 -8.78 14.65 4.36
N GLY A 298 -9.85 15.37 4.75
CA GLY A 298 -9.78 16.77 5.14
C GLY A 298 -8.96 16.96 6.42
N LEU A 299 -9.17 16.10 7.41
CA LEU A 299 -8.36 16.07 8.63
C LEU A 299 -6.87 15.82 8.32
N LEU A 300 -6.58 14.82 7.48
CA LEU A 300 -5.22 14.54 7.03
C LEU A 300 -4.58 15.77 6.36
N LYS A 301 -5.31 16.42 5.44
CA LYS A 301 -4.81 17.62 4.75
C LYS A 301 -4.45 18.74 5.71
N LYS A 302 -5.27 18.99 6.75
CA LYS A 302 -4.97 20.00 7.78
C LYS A 302 -3.71 19.66 8.57
N GLN A 303 -3.55 18.39 8.99
CA GLN A 303 -2.34 17.96 9.69
C GLN A 303 -1.10 18.09 8.82
N LEU A 304 -1.19 17.74 7.53
CA LEU A 304 -0.08 17.88 6.59
C LEU A 304 0.28 19.35 6.36
N ALA A 305 -0.71 20.24 6.23
CA ALA A 305 -0.46 21.68 6.10
C ALA A 305 0.23 22.25 7.35
N GLU A 306 -0.19 21.83 8.55
CA GLU A 306 0.46 22.21 9.80
C GLU A 306 1.90 21.66 9.89
N LEU A 307 2.11 20.40 9.49
CA LEU A 307 3.43 19.79 9.45
C LEU A 307 4.35 20.53 8.48
N LEU A 308 3.85 20.87 7.28
CA LEU A 308 4.57 21.65 6.29
C LEU A 308 4.99 23.01 6.88
N ARG A 309 4.07 23.74 7.51
CA ARG A 309 4.37 25.04 8.14
C ARG A 309 5.51 24.93 9.17
N HIS A 310 5.54 23.85 9.94
CA HIS A 310 6.62 23.58 10.89
C HIS A 310 7.94 23.23 10.22
N VAL A 311 7.91 22.38 9.18
CA VAL A 311 9.09 21.97 8.40
C VAL A 311 9.68 23.15 7.63
N GLU A 312 8.87 24.07 7.12
CA GLU A 312 9.34 25.31 6.47
C GLU A 312 10.13 26.22 7.42
N GLN A 313 9.84 26.15 8.72
CA GLN A 313 10.51 26.97 9.74
C GLN A 313 11.77 26.30 10.29
N ALA A 314 11.80 24.97 10.34
CA ALA A 314 12.87 24.18 10.95
C ALA A 314 12.92 22.77 10.33
N PRO A 315 13.44 22.62 9.09
CA PRO A 315 13.43 21.33 8.38
C PRO A 315 14.27 20.25 9.08
N GLU A 316 15.41 20.62 9.65
CA GLU A 316 16.34 19.74 10.39
C GLU A 316 15.68 19.04 11.58
N ARG A 317 14.71 19.72 12.21
CA ARG A 317 14.00 19.22 13.39
C ARG A 317 13.13 18.00 13.09
N LEU A 318 12.68 17.83 11.85
CA LEU A 318 11.89 16.66 11.47
C LEU A 318 12.74 15.39 11.61
N LEU A 319 14.00 15.44 11.18
CA LEU A 319 14.91 14.29 11.13
C LEU A 319 15.71 14.10 12.42
N GLY A 320 15.72 15.10 13.31
CA GLY A 320 16.43 15.03 14.59
C GLY A 320 17.90 15.43 14.51
N GLU A 321 18.26 16.24 13.52
CA GLU A 321 19.55 16.95 13.48
C GLU A 321 19.36 18.24 14.30
N GLU A 322 19.94 18.30 15.51
CA GLU A 322 20.02 19.52 16.33
C GLU A 322 21.25 20.38 15.97
#